data_AF-A0A9D0H1D7-F1
#
_entry.id   AF-A0A9D0H1D7-F1
#
_cell.length_a   1.000
_cell.length_b   1.000
_cell.length_c   1.000
_cell.angle_alpha   90.00
_cell.angle_beta   90.00
_cell.angle_gamma   90.00
#
_symmetry.space_group_name_H-M   'P 1'
#
loop_
_entity.id
_entity.type
_entity.pdbx_description
1 polymer ?
#
loop_
_entity_poly.entity_id
_entity_poly.type
_entity_poly.pdbx_seq_one_letter_code
_entity_poly.pdbx_strand_id
1 'polypeptide(L)' 'NILVRQRGTKIYPGKNVGLGKDYTLFALVDGVVKFERAKGKKVVSVYPIDA' A
#
# COMPACT_ATOMS: atom_id res chain seq x y z
N ASN A 1 -1.76 4.89 10.18
CA ASN A 1 -1.69 3.49 9.72
C ASN A 1 -0.50 3.25 8.81
N ILE A 2 0.56 2.58 9.31
CA ILE A 2 1.70 2.13 8.50
C ILE A 2 1.42 0.71 8.02
N LEU A 3 1.55 0.46 6.72
CA LEU A 3 1.33 -0.86 6.12
C LEU A 3 2.63 -1.66 6.06
N VAL A 4 3.70 -1.05 5.55
CA VAL A 4 4.99 -1.71 5.36
C VAL A 4 6.11 -0.69 5.53
N ARG A 5 7.10 -0.99 6.37
CA ARG A 5 8.40 -0.31 6.36
C ARG A 5 9.36 -1.08 5.47
N GLN A 6 9.95 -0.42 4.48
CA GLN A 6 10.84 -1.05 3.52
C GLN A 6 12.04 -0.15 3.20
N ARG A 7 13.16 -0.76 2.80
CA ARG A 7 14.28 -0.04 2.19
C ARG A 7 14.19 -0.19 0.67
N GLY A 8 13.86 0.91 -0.01
CA GLY A 8 13.51 0.92 -1.44
C GLY A 8 12.12 0.34 -1.74
N THR A 9 11.69 0.39 -3.00
CA THR A 9 10.35 -0.04 -3.44
C THR A 9 10.31 -1.52 -3.83
N LYS A 10 10.30 -2.42 -2.83
CA LYS A 10 10.02 -3.86 -3.05
C LYS A 10 8.53 -4.12 -3.28
N ILE A 11 7.71 -3.41 -2.53
CA ILE A 11 6.26 -3.35 -2.68
C ILE A 11 5.91 -1.93 -3.10
N TYR A 12 5.04 -1.83 -4.11
CA TYR A 12 4.61 -0.56 -4.66
C TYR A 12 3.25 -0.15 -4.06
N PRO A 13 2.98 1.17 -3.96
CA PRO A 13 1.67 1.65 -3.56
C PRO A 13 0.64 1.31 -4.64
N GLY A 14 -0.51 0.80 -4.20
CA GLY A 14 -1.69 0.53 -5.00
C GLY A 14 -2.79 1.56 -4.74
N LYS A 15 -4.06 1.12 -4.75
CA LYS A 15 -5.20 2.00 -4.48
C LYS A 15 -5.19 2.44 -3.01
N ASN A 16 -5.40 3.74 -2.76
CA ASN A 16 -5.49 4.34 -1.42
C ASN A 16 -4.27 4.09 -0.51
N VAL A 17 -3.08 3.94 -1.10
CA VAL A 17 -1.82 3.77 -0.38
C VAL A 17 -0.82 4.84 -0.82
N GLY A 18 -0.22 5.52 0.15
CA GLY A 18 0.85 6.49 -0.05
C GLY A 18 2.24 5.88 0.15
N LEU A 19 3.26 6.51 -0.44
CA LEU A 19 4.68 6.19 -0.25
C LEU A 19 5.36 7.38 0.45
N GLY A 20 5.96 7.14 1.61
CA GLY A 20 6.74 8.12 2.37
C GLY A 20 8.11 8.37 1.74
N LYS A 21 8.78 9.45 2.18
CA LYS A 21 10.14 9.80 1.74
C LYS A 21 11.17 8.71 2.08
N ASP A 22 10.94 7.98 3.16
CA ASP A 22 11.73 6.84 3.62
C ASP A 22 11.32 5.51 2.98
N TYR A 23 10.48 5.55 1.93
CA TYR A 23 9.88 4.40 1.26
C TYR A 23 8.83 3.62 2.07
N THR A 24 8.43 4.10 3.25
CA THR A 24 7.37 3.49 4.04
C THR A 24 6.02 3.60 3.33
N LEU A 25 5.25 2.52 3.27
CA LEU A 25 3.88 2.51 2.73
C LEU A 25 2.87 2.75 3.84
N PHE A 26 1.90 3.63 3.60
CA PHE A 26 0.86 3.99 4.56
C PHE A 26 -0.52 4.07 3.90
N ALA A 27 -1.57 3.77 4.67
CA ALA A 27 -2.95 3.84 4.20
C ALA A 27 -3.45 5.29 4.18
N LEU A 28 -4.13 5.67 3.11
CA LEU A 28 -4.79 6.98 2.96
C LEU A 28 -6.24 6.96 3.43
N VAL A 29 -6.86 5.78 3.43
CA VAL A 29 -8.23 5.55 3.87
C VAL A 29 -8.25 4.34 4.79
N ASP A 30 -9.24 4.26 5.65
CA ASP A 30 -9.51 3.06 6.42
C ASP A 30 -10.20 2.00 5.56
N GLY A 31 -9.88 0.73 5.80
CA GLY A 31 -10.43 -0.36 5.02
C GLY A 31 -9.64 -1.66 5.16
N VAL A 32 -9.86 -2.58 4.23
CA VAL A 32 -9.14 -3.86 4.15
C VAL A 32 -7.88 -3.71 3.30
N VAL A 33 -6.76 -4.16 3.85
CA VAL A 33 -5.47 -4.22 3.15
C VAL A 33 -5.44 -5.46 2.27
N LYS A 34 -5.11 -5.29 0.99
CA LYS A 34 -4.95 -6.39 0.03
C LYS A 34 -3.60 -6.29 -0.67
N PHE A 35 -2.86 -7.40 -0.66
CA PHE A 35 -1.61 -7.54 -1.40
C PHE A 35 -1.88 -8.24 -2.73
N GLU A 36 -1.49 -7.59 -3.82
CA GLU A 36 -1.75 -8.04 -5.18
C GLU A 36 -0.48 -7.97 -6.02
N ARG A 37 -0.53 -8.55 -7.21
CA ARG A 37 0.50 -8.34 -8.24
C ARG A 37 -0.11 -7.56 -9.40
N ALA A 38 0.50 -6.43 -9.74
CA ALA A 38 0.11 -5.63 -10.89
C ALA A 38 1.34 -5.34 -11.76
N LYS A 39 1.22 -5.55 -13.07
CA LYS A 39 2.31 -5.33 -14.05
C LYS A 39 3.65 -5.97 -13.62
N GLY A 40 3.59 -7.21 -13.10
CA GLY A 40 4.76 -7.96 -12.64
C GLY A 40 5.35 -7.50 -11.29
N LYS A 41 4.81 -6.46 -10.66
CA LYS A 41 5.28 -5.91 -9.37
C LYS A 41 4.33 -6.29 -8.23
N LYS A 42 4.86 -6.43 -7.02
CA LYS A 42 4.05 -6.59 -5.80
C LYS A 42 3.48 -5.23 -5.41
N VAL A 43 2.18 -5.16 -5.18
CA VAL A 43 1.44 -3.92 -4.88
C VAL A 43 0.59 -4.14 -3.64
N VAL A 44 0.45 -3.11 -2.80
CA VAL A 44 -0.50 -3.12 -1.68
C VAL A 44 -1.57 -2.05 -1.90
N SER A 45 -2.83 -2.44 -1.79
CA SER A 45 -3.99 -1.56 -1.93
C SER A 45 -4.84 -1.62 -0.67
N VAL A 46 -5.54 -0.54 -0.35
CA VAL A 46 -6.57 -0.52 0.70
C VAL A 46 -7.91 -0.29 0.04
N TYR A 47 -8.82 -1.24 0.26
CA TYR A 47 -10.20 -1.17 -0.23
C TYR A 47 -11.09 -0.75 0.94
N PRO A 48 -11.83 0.35 0.84
CA PRO A 48 -12.83 0.72 1.84
C PRO A 48 -13.78 -0.45 2.06
N ILE A 49 -14.04 -0.76 3.32
CA ILE A 49 -15.17 -1.58 3.72
C ILE A 49 -16.26 -0.53 3.88
N ASP A 50 -17.23 -0.47 2.98
CA ASP A 50 -18.23 0.60 2.95
C ASP A 50 -18.92 0.82 4.32
N ALA A 51 -19.45 2.04 4.50
CA ALA A 51 -20.34 2.44 5.58
C ALA A 51 -21.73 1.80 5.45
#